data_AF-A0A662IAA2-F1
#
_entry.id   AF-A0A662IAA2-F1
#
_cell.length_a   1.000
_cell.length_b   1.000
_cell.length_c   1.000
_cell.angle_alpha   90.00
_cell.angle_beta   90.00
_cell.angle_gamma   90.00
#
_symmetry.space_group_name_H-M   'P 1'
#
loop_
_entity.id
_entity.type
_entity.pdbx_description
1 polymer ?
#
loop_
_entity_poly.entity_id
_entity_poly.type
_entity_poly.pdbx_seq_one_letter_code
_entity_poly.pdbx_strand_id
1 'polypeptide(L)'
;IRWSGGAEGIEVPLSFLESALKRLAADGIALFLLSSLSNWRKALQRARSLGLVVSILRAEGVGLYEDLLLVLAARRPAPKAKL
;
A
#
# COMPACT_ATOMS: atom_id res chain seq x y z
N ILE A 1 14.49 -18.87 -8.22
CA ILE A 1 13.43 -18.26 -7.38
C ILE A 1 12.51 -17.48 -8.31
N ARG A 2 11.18 -17.69 -8.26
CA ARG A 2 10.20 -16.91 -9.02
C ARG A 2 9.45 -16.01 -8.05
N TRP A 3 9.35 -14.74 -8.37
CA TRP A 3 8.62 -13.74 -7.60
C TRP A 3 7.30 -13.46 -8.35
N SER A 4 6.18 -13.43 -7.64
CA SER A 4 4.88 -13.12 -8.24
C SER A 4 4.07 -12.29 -7.28
N GLY A 5 3.57 -11.15 -7.76
CA GLY A 5 2.58 -10.33 -7.05
C GLY A 5 1.15 -10.82 -7.22
N GLY A 6 0.94 -11.94 -7.94
CA GLY A 6 -0.37 -12.45 -8.34
C GLY A 6 -1.01 -11.63 -9.45
N ALA A 7 -2.34 -11.64 -9.53
CA ALA A 7 -3.08 -10.93 -10.58
C ALA A 7 -2.70 -9.44 -10.63
N GLU A 8 -2.37 -8.95 -11.84
CA GLU A 8 -1.92 -7.57 -12.12
C GLU A 8 -0.70 -7.10 -11.28
N GLY A 9 0.01 -8.03 -10.63
CA GLY A 9 1.13 -7.73 -9.74
C GLY A 9 0.74 -7.07 -8.42
N ILE A 10 -0.53 -7.11 -8.01
CA ILE A 10 -1.03 -6.39 -6.81
C ILE A 10 -1.80 -7.25 -5.81
N GLU A 11 -2.14 -8.48 -6.15
CA GLU A 11 -2.92 -9.39 -5.28
C GLU A 11 -2.23 -9.64 -3.93
N VAL A 12 -0.95 -9.99 -3.95
CA VAL A 12 -0.19 -10.29 -2.72
C VAL A 12 0.00 -9.05 -1.84
N PRO A 13 0.46 -7.89 -2.37
CA PRO A 13 0.53 -6.65 -1.58
C PRO A 13 -0.80 -6.20 -0.98
N LEU A 14 -1.91 -6.35 -1.72
CA LEU A 14 -3.24 -5.98 -1.21
C LEU A 14 -3.72 -6.95 -0.13
N SER A 15 -3.50 -8.25 -0.29
CA SER A 15 -3.82 -9.24 0.76
C SER A 15 -3.03 -8.97 2.05
N PHE A 16 -1.75 -8.62 1.92
CA PHE A 16 -0.94 -8.16 3.04
C PHE A 16 -1.54 -6.92 3.71
N LEU A 17 -1.88 -5.88 2.92
CA LEU A 17 -2.44 -4.63 3.44
C LEU A 17 -3.77 -4.86 4.16
N GLU A 18 -4.67 -5.67 3.60
CA GLU A 18 -5.95 -6.02 4.21
C GLU A 18 -5.76 -6.80 5.52
N SER A 19 -4.75 -7.67 5.60
CA SER A 19 -4.39 -8.35 6.84
C SER A 19 -3.77 -7.40 7.87
N ALA A 20 -2.88 -6.50 7.44
CA ALA A 20 -2.25 -5.49 8.29
C ALA A 20 -3.29 -4.54 8.89
N LEU A 21 -4.29 -4.12 8.10
CA LEU A 21 -5.37 -3.23 8.52
C LEU A 21 -6.11 -3.75 9.75
N LYS A 22 -6.31 -5.07 9.86
CA LYS A 22 -6.99 -5.70 11.02
C LYS A 22 -6.21 -5.54 12.33
N ARG A 23 -4.93 -5.17 12.28
CA ARG A 23 -4.01 -5.10 13.42
C ARG A 23 -3.44 -3.71 13.67
N LEU A 24 -3.53 -2.82 12.68
CA LEU A 24 -3.08 -1.43 12.78
C LEU A 24 -3.87 -0.67 13.85
N ALA A 25 -3.13 0.00 14.76
CA ALA A 25 -3.67 0.98 15.70
C ALA A 25 -4.38 2.13 14.97
N ALA A 26 -5.17 2.93 15.69
CA ALA A 26 -5.98 4.01 15.11
C ALA A 26 -5.16 5.07 14.33
N ASP A 27 -3.91 5.28 14.72
CA ASP A 27 -2.89 6.13 14.11
C ASP A 27 -1.79 5.32 13.38
N GLY A 28 -2.02 4.02 13.22
CA GLY A 28 -1.07 3.10 12.63
C GLY A 28 -0.79 3.38 11.16
N ILE A 29 0.44 3.06 10.76
CA ILE A 29 0.96 3.19 9.40
C ILE A 29 1.40 1.81 8.88
N ALA A 30 1.01 1.47 7.65
CA ALA A 30 1.62 0.40 6.87
C ALA A 30 2.50 1.00 5.76
N LEU A 31 3.67 0.42 5.58
CA LEU A 31 4.55 0.65 4.44
C LEU A 31 4.62 -0.62 3.60
N PHE A 32 4.51 -0.49 2.29
CA PHE A 32 4.70 -1.61 1.38
C PHE A 32 5.26 -1.13 0.04
N LEU A 33 5.88 -2.06 -0.69
CA LEU A 33 6.47 -1.80 -2.00
C LEU A 33 5.54 -2.27 -3.11
N LEU A 34 5.49 -1.49 -4.18
CA LEU A 34 4.91 -1.89 -5.47
C LEU A 34 5.93 -1.63 -6.57
N SER A 35 6.00 -2.50 -7.57
CA SER A 35 6.75 -2.20 -8.80
C SER A 35 5.94 -1.25 -9.68
N SER A 36 6.61 -0.35 -10.40
CA SER A 36 5.98 0.50 -11.43
C SER A 36 5.37 -0.31 -12.58
N LEU A 37 5.78 -1.57 -12.75
CA LEU A 37 5.22 -2.53 -13.72
C LEU A 37 3.91 -3.18 -13.24
N SER A 38 3.57 -3.07 -11.95
CA SER A 38 2.29 -3.53 -11.41
C SER A 38 1.17 -2.54 -11.71
N ASN A 39 -0.10 -2.96 -11.56
CA ASN A 39 -1.23 -2.02 -11.58
C ASN A 39 -1.32 -1.22 -10.27
N TRP A 40 -0.27 -0.47 -9.95
CA TRP A 40 -0.11 0.25 -8.69
C TRP A 40 -1.23 1.28 -8.48
N ARG A 41 -1.75 1.90 -9.54
CA ARG A 41 -2.89 2.83 -9.46
C ARG A 41 -4.13 2.15 -8.89
N LYS A 42 -4.44 0.93 -9.35
CA LYS A 42 -5.55 0.12 -8.83
C LYS A 42 -5.30 -0.28 -7.37
N ALA A 43 -4.06 -0.62 -7.00
CA ALA A 43 -3.71 -0.89 -5.61
C ALA A 43 -3.94 0.33 -4.70
N LEU A 44 -3.52 1.53 -5.11
CA LEU A 44 -3.77 2.76 -4.33
C LEU A 44 -5.27 3.09 -4.23
N GLN A 45 -6.04 2.87 -5.29
CA GLN A 45 -7.49 3.03 -5.27
C GLN A 45 -8.14 2.05 -4.28
N ARG A 46 -7.74 0.78 -4.30
CA ARG A 46 -8.22 -0.23 -3.35
C ARG A 46 -7.89 0.17 -1.91
N ALA A 47 -6.64 0.55 -1.64
CA ALA A 47 -6.23 1.00 -0.31
C ALA A 47 -7.06 2.20 0.19
N ARG A 48 -7.35 3.19 -0.67
CA ARG A 48 -8.25 4.30 -0.32
C ARG A 48 -9.69 3.85 -0.04
N SER A 49 -10.20 2.89 -0.81
CA SER A 49 -11.55 2.31 -0.57
C SER A 49 -11.67 1.61 0.78
N LEU A 50 -10.53 1.21 1.38
CA LEU A 50 -10.46 0.65 2.75
C LEU A 50 -10.40 1.75 3.83
N GLY A 51 -10.55 3.02 3.48
CA GLY A 51 -10.52 4.15 4.42
C GLY A 51 -9.12 4.63 4.79
N LEU A 52 -8.07 4.19 4.08
CA LEU A 52 -6.69 4.59 4.32
C LEU A 52 -6.35 5.89 3.57
N VAL A 53 -5.52 6.71 4.19
CA VAL A 53 -4.82 7.82 3.53
C VAL A 53 -3.56 7.25 2.90
N VAL A 54 -3.41 7.41 1.58
CA VAL A 54 -2.36 6.72 0.81
C VAL A 54 -1.55 7.69 -0.04
N SER A 55 -0.22 7.61 0.06
CA SER A 55 0.75 8.38 -0.72
C SER A 55 1.94 7.51 -1.17
N ILE A 56 2.58 7.89 -2.27
CA ILE A 56 3.89 7.35 -2.66
C ILE A 56 4.93 8.25 -2.00
N LEU A 57 5.73 7.69 -1.09
CA LEU A 57 6.79 8.44 -0.40
C LEU A 57 8.05 8.59 -1.25
N ARG A 58 8.37 7.54 -2.00
CA ARG A 58 9.56 7.49 -2.85
C ARG A 58 9.31 6.58 -4.04
N ALA A 59 9.88 6.93 -5.18
CA ALA A 59 10.09 6.05 -6.31
C ALA A 59 11.60 5.92 -6.50
N GLU A 60 12.10 4.70 -6.60
CA GLU A 60 13.52 4.42 -6.76
C GLU A 60 13.72 3.42 -7.90
N GLY A 61 14.51 3.81 -8.90
CA GLY A 61 14.83 2.95 -10.03
C GLY A 61 15.64 1.74 -9.59
N VAL A 62 15.20 0.55 -10.01
CA VAL A 62 15.87 -0.72 -9.74
C VAL A 62 16.11 -1.47 -11.05
N GLY A 63 17.37 -1.79 -11.32
CA GLY A 63 17.76 -2.40 -12.60
C GLY A 63 17.60 -1.43 -13.78
N LEU A 64 17.02 -1.90 -14.88
CA LEU A 64 16.91 -1.14 -16.13
C LEU A 64 15.47 -0.75 -16.52
N TYR A 65 14.45 -1.31 -15.87
CA TYR A 65 13.07 -1.28 -16.39
C TYR A 65 11.97 -1.03 -15.35
N GLU A 66 12.29 -0.94 -14.06
CA GLU A 66 11.28 -0.70 -13.03
C GLU A 66 11.72 0.34 -12.00
N ASP A 67 10.72 1.03 -11.46
CA ASP A 67 10.86 1.80 -10.23
C ASP A 67 10.12 1.05 -9.13
N LEU A 68 10.73 0.94 -7.96
CA LEU A 68 10.05 0.51 -6.75
C LEU A 68 9.41 1.72 -6.07
N LEU A 69 8.11 1.63 -5.86
CA LEU A 69 7.28 2.64 -5.22
C LEU A 69 7.13 2.27 -3.74
N LEU A 70 7.69 3.09 -2.85
CA LEU A 70 7.41 3.01 -1.41
C LEU A 70 6.07 3.68 -1.13
N VAL A 71 5.07 2.86 -0.81
CA VAL A 71 3.72 3.32 -0.51
C VAL A 71 3.53 3.41 0.98
N LEU A 72 3.07 4.58 1.44
CA LEU A 72 2.52 4.77 2.78
C LEU A 72 1.01 4.65 2.74
N ALA A 73 0.46 3.86 3.66
CA ALA A 73 -0.97 3.76 3.90
C ALA A 73 -1.24 3.89 5.41
N ALA A 74 -1.87 4.99 5.80
CA ALA A 74 -2.14 5.32 7.20
C ALA A 74 -3.64 5.29 7.49
N ARG A 75 -4.02 4.86 8.70
CA ARG A 75 -5.39 5.12 9.18
C ARG A 75 -5.54 6.63 9.36
N ARG A 76 -6.65 7.19 8.86
CA ARG A 76 -7.01 8.55 9.24
C ARG A 76 -7.29 8.55 10.74
N PRO A 77 -6.70 9.46 11.55
CA PRO A 77 -7.08 9.55 12.95
C PRO A 77 -8.59 9.81 13.01
N ALA A 78 -9.31 8.96 13.74
CA ALA A 78 -10.70 9.22 14.06
C ALA A 78 -10.78 10.60 14.74
N PRO A 79 -11.80 11.43 14.46
CA PRO A 79 -12.00 12.65 15.22
C PRO A 79 -12.02 12.26 16.70
N LYS A 80 -11.14 12.85 17.52
CA LYS A 80 -11.21 12.65 18.97
C LYS A 80 -12.62 13.07 19.39
N ALA A 81 -13.40 12.13 19.92
CA ALA A 81 -14.67 12.46 20.55
C ALA A 81 -14.37 13.53 21.61
N LYS A 82 -15.02 14.69 21.51
CA LYS A 82 -14.99 15.68 22.58
C LYS A 82 -15.66 15.02 23.79
N LEU A 83 -14.87 14.74 24.83
CA LEU A 83 -15.38 14.42 26.16
C LEU A 83 -15.99 15.69 26.78
#